data_AF-A0A519BZW3-F1
#
_entry.id   AF-A0A519BZW3-F1
#
_cell.length_a   1.000
_cell.length_b   1.000
_cell.length_c   1.000
_cell.angle_alpha   90.00
_cell.angle_beta   90.00
_cell.angle_gamma   90.00
#
_symmetry.space_group_name_H-M   'P 1'
#
loop_
_entity.id
_entity.type
_entity.pdbx_description
1 polymer ?
#
loop_
_entity_poly.entity_id
_entity_poly.type
_entity_poly.pdbx_seq_one_letter_code
_entity_poly.pdbx_strand_id
1 'polypeptide(L)'
;VIKTAVDVASEQGKKLGVNVLISMTQSDGSDRFISLDGEKYGKDSVLNIANNEEYSEGITLDAGIITKLTAKSDEITECNKIATTLNGSMLVQLNIPKGTKANEVKKVIEKTSSLISSFKPVMKVPICGNCGLKDEKLADKCPVCKSPFII
;
A
#
# COMPACT_ATOMS: atom_id res chain seq x y z
N VAL A 1 1.25 -14.26 14.78
CA VAL A 1 1.68 -14.68 13.42
C VAL A 1 2.99 -14.02 13.03
N ILE A 2 3.05 -12.69 12.83
CA ILE A 2 4.27 -12.00 12.34
C ILE A 2 5.49 -12.30 13.22
N LYS A 3 5.37 -12.16 14.54
CA LYS A 3 6.46 -12.46 15.48
C LYS A 3 6.99 -13.89 15.32
N THR A 4 6.08 -14.87 15.25
CA THR A 4 6.42 -16.28 15.03
C THR A 4 7.16 -16.48 13.70
N ALA A 5 6.72 -15.85 12.62
CA ALA A 5 7.39 -15.93 11.32
C ALA A 5 8.82 -15.36 11.39
N VAL A 6 9.01 -14.22 12.04
CA VAL A 6 10.32 -13.59 12.26
C VAL A 6 11.22 -14.49 13.10
N ASP A 7 10.71 -15.07 14.18
CA ASP A 7 11.50 -15.92 15.08
C ASP A 7 11.96 -17.21 14.38
N VAL A 8 11.04 -17.89 13.68
CA VAL A 8 11.35 -19.11 12.93
C VAL A 8 12.34 -18.82 11.80
N ALA A 9 12.12 -17.76 11.01
CA ALA A 9 12.99 -17.40 9.90
C ALA A 9 14.40 -17.03 10.40
N SER A 10 14.50 -16.30 11.51
CA SER A 10 15.77 -15.94 12.13
C SER A 10 16.53 -17.16 12.66
N GLU A 11 15.83 -18.12 13.27
CA GLU A 11 16.44 -19.37 13.73
C GLU A 11 16.99 -20.19 12.56
N GLN A 12 16.23 -20.31 11.47
CA GLN A 12 16.66 -21.04 10.27
C GLN A 12 17.81 -20.32 9.57
N GLY A 13 17.78 -18.99 9.48
CA GLY A 13 18.89 -18.20 8.94
C GLY A 13 20.20 -18.47 9.67
N LYS A 14 20.18 -18.53 11.01
CA LYS A 14 21.36 -18.90 11.82
C LYS A 14 21.89 -20.30 11.49
N LYS A 15 21.01 -21.29 11.34
CA LYS A 15 21.40 -22.68 11.00
C LYS A 15 22.07 -22.77 9.63
N LEU A 16 21.59 -21.97 8.68
CA LEU A 16 22.06 -21.95 7.30
C LEU A 16 23.22 -20.98 7.05
N GLY A 17 23.60 -20.16 8.04
CA GLY A 17 24.63 -19.13 7.88
C GLY A 17 24.22 -18.00 6.93
N VAL A 18 22.92 -17.75 6.78
CA VAL A 18 22.37 -16.69 5.91
C VAL A 18 21.50 -15.72 6.71
N ASN A 19 21.48 -14.46 6.31
CA ASN A 19 20.58 -13.48 6.92
C ASN A 19 19.19 -13.59 6.28
N VAL A 20 18.17 -13.90 7.08
CA VAL A 20 16.79 -14.02 6.63
C VAL A 20 15.96 -12.92 7.27
N LEU A 21 15.36 -12.09 6.43
CA LEU A 21 14.51 -10.97 6.84
C LEU A 21 13.09 -11.21 6.39
N ILE A 22 12.14 -10.84 7.24
CA ILE A 22 10.71 -10.87 6.95
C ILE A 22 10.24 -9.45 6.69
N SER A 23 9.56 -9.28 5.57
CA SER A 23 8.97 -8.02 5.16
C SER A 23 7.52 -8.21 4.71
N MET A 24 6.74 -7.14 4.81
CA MET A 24 5.43 -7.02 4.16
C MET A 24 5.57 -6.09 2.96
N THR A 25 5.34 -6.62 1.76
CA THR A 25 5.52 -5.91 0.48
C THR A 25 4.34 -6.16 -0.44
N GLN A 26 4.08 -5.22 -1.34
CA GLN A 26 3.13 -5.41 -2.43
C GLN A 26 3.61 -6.56 -3.35
N SER A 27 2.70 -7.39 -3.81
CA SER A 27 2.99 -8.54 -4.66
C SER A 27 1.95 -8.66 -5.78
N ASP A 28 2.43 -8.84 -7.00
CA ASP A 28 1.57 -9.15 -8.15
C ASP A 28 0.94 -10.56 -8.05
N GLY A 29 1.21 -11.30 -6.96
CA GLY A 29 0.70 -12.64 -6.70
C GLY A 29 -0.60 -12.72 -5.90
N SER A 30 -1.12 -11.60 -5.37
CA SER A 30 -2.34 -11.58 -4.54
C SER A 30 -3.53 -12.21 -5.26
N ASP A 31 -3.78 -11.79 -6.51
CA ASP A 31 -4.86 -12.30 -7.37
C ASP A 31 -4.78 -13.82 -7.59
N ARG A 32 -3.55 -14.34 -7.70
CA ARG A 32 -3.31 -15.77 -7.87
C ARG A 32 -3.68 -16.54 -6.61
N PHE A 33 -3.36 -16.03 -5.42
CA PHE A 33 -3.74 -16.68 -4.18
C PHE A 33 -5.26 -16.69 -4.00
N ILE A 34 -5.93 -15.58 -4.31
CA ILE A 34 -7.40 -15.49 -4.25
C ILE A 34 -8.05 -16.48 -5.22
N SER A 35 -7.52 -16.61 -6.43
CA SER A 35 -8.03 -17.57 -7.41
C SER A 35 -7.91 -19.01 -6.91
N LEU A 36 -6.74 -19.40 -6.40
CA LEU A 36 -6.48 -20.74 -5.88
C LEU A 36 -7.33 -21.06 -4.63
N ASP A 37 -7.48 -20.10 -3.73
CA ASP A 37 -8.33 -20.27 -2.55
C ASP A 37 -9.81 -20.31 -2.94
N GLY A 38 -10.23 -19.53 -3.94
CA GLY A 38 -11.59 -19.56 -4.47
C GLY A 38 -11.95 -20.89 -5.14
N GLU A 39 -11.00 -21.54 -5.81
CA GLU A 39 -11.16 -22.89 -6.36
C GLU A 39 -11.35 -23.95 -5.26
N LYS A 40 -10.67 -23.78 -4.12
CA LYS A 40 -10.69 -24.76 -3.03
C LYS A 40 -11.83 -24.55 -2.03
N TYR A 41 -12.12 -23.30 -1.69
CA TYR A 41 -13.02 -22.93 -0.60
C TYR A 41 -14.31 -22.23 -1.08
N GLY A 42 -14.46 -22.04 -2.40
CA GLY A 42 -15.58 -21.34 -3.02
C GLY A 42 -15.31 -19.85 -3.20
N LYS A 43 -15.67 -19.31 -4.37
CA LYS A 43 -15.39 -17.91 -4.72
C LYS A 43 -16.05 -16.92 -3.75
N ASP A 44 -17.32 -17.13 -3.43
CA ASP A 44 -18.08 -16.21 -2.58
C ASP A 44 -17.52 -16.15 -1.15
N SER A 45 -16.96 -17.24 -0.63
CA SER A 45 -16.38 -17.25 0.72
C SER A 45 -15.09 -16.43 0.78
N VAL A 46 -14.24 -16.55 -0.25
CA VAL A 46 -12.97 -15.81 -0.33
C VAL A 46 -13.20 -14.33 -0.62
N LEU A 47 -14.12 -14.00 -1.52
CA LEU A 47 -14.46 -12.61 -1.87
C LEU A 47 -15.02 -11.82 -0.68
N ASN A 48 -15.73 -12.47 0.24
CA ASN A 48 -16.22 -11.83 1.46
C ASN A 48 -15.11 -11.49 2.47
N ILE A 49 -13.93 -12.13 2.35
CA ILE A 49 -12.79 -11.92 3.24
C ILE A 49 -11.78 -10.95 2.61
N ALA A 50 -11.68 -10.93 1.28
CA ALA A 50 -10.81 -10.01 0.54
C ALA A 50 -11.48 -8.63 0.39
N ASN A 51 -10.75 -7.56 0.70
CA ASN A 51 -11.24 -6.20 0.50
C ASN A 51 -11.10 -5.83 -0.98
N ASN A 52 -12.21 -5.83 -1.73
CA ASN A 52 -12.22 -5.62 -3.18
C ASN A 52 -11.41 -6.66 -3.95
N GLU A 53 -11.58 -7.94 -3.62
CA GLU A 53 -10.95 -9.04 -4.37
C GLU A 53 -9.41 -9.06 -4.31
N GLU A 54 -8.81 -8.37 -3.34
CA GLU A 54 -7.36 -8.37 -3.08
C GLU A 54 -7.07 -8.67 -1.60
N TYR A 55 -6.01 -9.46 -1.32
CA TYR A 55 -5.49 -9.60 0.04
C TYR A 55 -4.69 -8.36 0.41
N SER A 56 -4.82 -7.92 1.66
CA SER A 56 -4.04 -6.81 2.19
C SER A 56 -2.54 -7.13 2.24
N GLU A 57 -1.72 -6.34 1.55
CA GLU A 57 -0.27 -6.56 1.42
C GLU A 57 0.58 -5.64 2.31
N GLY A 58 -0.07 -4.92 3.22
CA GLY A 58 0.54 -3.90 4.06
C GLY A 58 -0.53 -3.06 4.77
N ILE A 59 -0.14 -1.87 5.22
CA ILE A 59 -1.08 -0.89 5.77
C ILE A 59 -1.29 0.23 4.77
N THR A 60 -2.54 0.60 4.56
CA THR A 60 -2.94 1.76 3.75
C THR A 60 -3.49 2.84 4.66
N LEU A 61 -2.93 4.04 4.57
CA LEU A 61 -3.35 5.22 5.30
C LEU A 61 -3.89 6.28 4.34
N ASP A 62 -4.95 6.96 4.76
CA ASP A 62 -5.56 8.03 3.98
C ASP A 62 -4.98 9.40 4.38
N ALA A 63 -4.52 10.17 3.39
CA ALA A 63 -3.95 11.50 3.59
C ALA A 63 -4.94 12.51 4.21
N GLY A 64 -6.25 12.37 3.96
CA GLY A 64 -7.29 13.19 4.56
C GLY A 64 -7.50 12.91 6.05
N ILE A 65 -7.14 11.70 6.50
CA ILE A 65 -7.23 11.30 7.91
C ILE A 65 -5.91 11.55 8.65
N ILE A 66 -4.75 11.34 8.01
CA ILE A 66 -3.43 11.41 8.68
C ILE A 66 -3.18 12.72 9.41
N THR A 67 -3.73 13.82 8.90
CA THR A 67 -3.63 15.16 9.49
C THR A 67 -4.22 15.23 10.90
N LYS A 68 -5.19 14.36 11.20
CA LYS A 68 -5.88 14.25 12.50
C LYS A 68 -5.24 13.22 13.44
N LEU A 69 -4.35 12.37 12.93
CA LEU A 69 -3.73 11.30 13.71
C LEU A 69 -2.55 11.80 14.53
N THR A 70 -2.28 11.08 15.60
CA THR A 70 -1.13 11.29 16.49
C THR A 70 -0.37 9.99 16.69
N ALA A 71 0.80 10.05 17.32
CA ALA A 71 1.58 8.84 17.64
C ALA A 71 0.83 7.86 18.57
N LYS A 72 -0.25 8.32 19.23
CA LYS A 72 -1.09 7.51 20.11
C LYS A 72 -2.39 7.03 19.45
N SER A 73 -2.64 7.41 18.20
CA SER A 73 -3.78 6.88 17.44
C SER A 73 -3.59 5.37 17.25
N ASP A 74 -4.67 4.61 17.33
CA ASP A 74 -4.63 3.15 17.31
C ASP A 74 -3.98 2.63 16.02
N GLU A 75 -4.30 3.23 14.88
CA GLU A 75 -3.78 2.86 13.56
C GLU A 75 -2.25 3.08 13.48
N ILE A 76 -1.77 4.17 14.08
CA ILE A 76 -0.34 4.49 14.11
C ILE A 76 0.39 3.57 15.09
N THR A 77 -0.23 3.28 16.24
CA THR A 77 0.32 2.38 17.25
C THR A 77 0.46 0.96 16.71
N GLU A 78 -0.56 0.47 16.01
CA GLU A 78 -0.53 -0.84 15.36
C GLU A 78 0.50 -0.89 14.23
N CYS A 79 0.54 0.13 13.37
CA CYS A 79 1.53 0.25 12.30
C CYS A 79 2.96 0.19 12.85
N ASN A 80 3.26 0.98 13.88
CA ASN A 80 4.59 0.99 14.51
C ASN A 80 4.90 -0.33 15.22
N LYS A 81 3.90 -1.00 15.82
CA LYS A 81 4.08 -2.32 16.42
C LYS A 81 4.44 -3.39 15.38
N ILE A 82 3.78 -3.37 14.22
CA ILE A 82 4.11 -4.30 13.13
C ILE A 82 5.49 -3.99 12.55
N ALA A 83 5.78 -2.71 12.28
CA ALA A 83 7.06 -2.26 11.75
C ALA A 83 8.24 -2.64 12.65
N THR A 84 8.07 -2.56 13.98
CA THR A 84 9.09 -2.98 14.95
C THR A 84 9.20 -4.48 15.14
N THR A 85 8.14 -5.23 14.83
CA THR A 85 8.16 -6.70 14.89
C THR A 85 8.90 -7.29 13.68
N LEU A 86 8.71 -6.71 12.50
CA LEU A 86 9.40 -7.10 11.27
C LEU A 86 10.88 -6.73 11.35
N ASN A 87 11.77 -7.65 10.94
CA ASN A 87 13.22 -7.42 10.90
C ASN A 87 13.73 -7.01 9.51
N GLY A 88 12.87 -7.02 8.48
CA GLY A 88 13.16 -6.49 7.15
C GLY A 88 12.56 -5.11 6.94
N SER A 89 11.33 -5.07 6.44
CA SER A 89 10.62 -3.81 6.14
C SER A 89 9.10 -3.99 6.10
N MET A 90 8.39 -2.88 6.17
CA MET A 90 6.94 -2.84 6.05
C MET A 90 6.57 -1.78 5.01
N LEU A 91 5.77 -2.17 4.02
CA LEU A 91 5.15 -1.23 3.11
C LEU A 91 3.92 -0.60 3.78
N VAL A 92 4.02 0.71 4.01
CA VAL A 92 2.87 1.56 4.35
C VAL A 92 2.56 2.42 3.13
N GLN A 93 1.36 2.32 2.58
CA GLN A 93 0.91 3.20 1.50
C GLN A 93 0.19 4.41 2.08
N LEU A 94 0.55 5.60 1.62
CA LEU A 94 -0.15 6.85 1.94
C LEU A 94 -0.95 7.26 0.72
N ASN A 95 -2.24 6.98 0.73
CA ASN A 95 -3.15 7.34 -0.35
C ASN A 95 -3.48 8.83 -0.29
N ILE A 96 -3.09 9.54 -1.34
CA ILE A 96 -3.32 10.96 -1.53
C ILE A 96 -4.43 11.12 -2.58
N PRO A 97 -5.53 11.82 -2.25
CA PRO A 97 -6.59 12.08 -3.21
C PRO A 97 -6.07 12.77 -4.48
N LYS A 98 -6.63 12.37 -5.64
CA LYS A 98 -6.41 13.07 -6.91
C LYS A 98 -6.78 14.55 -6.73
N GLY A 99 -5.99 15.47 -7.31
CA GLY A 99 -6.27 16.90 -7.19
C GLY A 99 -5.67 17.58 -5.97
N THR A 100 -4.96 16.83 -5.12
CA THR A 100 -4.32 17.41 -3.93
C THR A 100 -3.20 18.35 -4.37
N LYS A 101 -3.33 19.63 -4.00
CA LYS A 101 -2.35 20.67 -4.33
C LYS A 101 -0.98 20.34 -3.73
N ALA A 102 0.09 20.69 -4.44
CA ALA A 102 1.46 20.38 -4.04
C ALA A 102 1.83 20.82 -2.60
N ASN A 103 1.31 21.97 -2.15
CA ASN A 103 1.52 22.45 -0.78
C ASN A 103 0.86 21.54 0.28
N GLU A 104 -0.32 21.00 -0.01
CA GLU A 104 -1.01 20.06 0.88
C GLU A 104 -0.37 18.67 0.82
N VAL A 105 0.06 18.21 -0.36
CA VAL A 105 0.87 16.97 -0.50
C VAL A 105 2.10 17.03 0.41
N LYS A 106 2.84 18.14 0.38
CA LYS A 106 4.01 18.35 1.24
C LYS A 106 3.66 18.24 2.72
N LYS A 107 2.62 18.94 3.18
CA LYS A 107 2.18 18.90 4.59
C LYS A 107 1.80 17.50 5.05
N VAL A 108 1.10 16.75 4.21
CA VAL A 108 0.70 15.37 4.52
C VAL A 108 1.93 14.48 4.63
N ILE A 109 2.89 14.58 3.70
CA ILE A 109 4.14 13.80 3.76
C ILE A 109 4.93 14.14 5.04
N GLU A 110 5.10 15.43 5.36
CA GLU A 110 5.78 15.86 6.58
C GLU A 110 5.08 15.33 7.84
N LYS A 111 3.76 15.40 7.88
CA LYS A 111 2.95 14.85 8.98
C LYS A 111 3.11 13.34 9.11
N THR A 112 3.01 12.59 8.01
CA THR A 112 3.20 11.12 8.02
C THR A 112 4.61 10.76 8.47
N SER A 113 5.63 11.50 8.03
CA SER A 113 7.02 11.27 8.43
C SER A 113 7.29 11.47 9.92
N SER A 114 6.49 12.30 10.60
CA SER A 114 6.55 12.45 12.06
C SER A 114 5.92 11.29 12.83
N LEU A 115 5.15 10.43 12.16
CA LEU A 115 4.37 9.34 12.77
C LEU A 115 4.93 7.95 12.44
N ILE A 116 5.48 7.77 11.24
CA ILE A 116 5.88 6.48 10.67
C ILE A 116 7.21 6.64 9.94
N SER A 117 8.11 5.67 10.13
CA SER A 117 9.50 5.71 9.64
C SER A 117 9.67 5.44 8.14
N SER A 118 8.73 4.72 7.51
CA SER A 118 8.79 4.36 6.09
C SER A 118 7.39 4.27 5.50
N PHE A 119 7.17 4.96 4.38
CA PHE A 119 5.91 4.92 3.65
C PHE A 119 6.10 5.33 2.18
N LYS A 120 5.15 4.92 1.34
CA LYS A 120 5.08 5.25 -0.10
C LYS A 120 3.86 6.13 -0.35
N PRO A 121 4.02 7.42 -0.71
CA PRO A 121 2.91 8.23 -1.20
C PRO A 121 2.38 7.67 -2.52
N VAL A 122 1.05 7.55 -2.62
CA VAL A 122 0.36 7.07 -3.82
C VAL A 122 -0.73 8.05 -4.20
N MET A 123 -0.67 8.58 -5.42
CA MET A 123 -1.71 9.43 -5.99
C MET A 123 -2.03 8.95 -7.40
N LYS A 124 -3.31 8.71 -7.68
CA LYS A 124 -3.77 8.36 -9.04
C LYS A 124 -3.86 9.64 -9.88
N VAL A 125 -3.10 9.69 -10.98
CA VAL A 125 -3.08 10.80 -11.93
C VAL A 125 -3.47 10.26 -13.30
N PRO A 126 -4.51 10.81 -13.94
CA PRO A 126 -4.91 10.38 -15.27
C PRO A 126 -3.85 10.78 -16.30
N ILE A 127 -3.67 9.92 -17.30
CA ILE A 127 -2.69 10.08 -18.37
C ILE A 127 -3.41 9.86 -19.71
N CYS A 128 -3.15 10.72 -20.69
CA CYS A 128 -3.57 10.44 -22.05
C CYS A 128 -2.67 9.35 -22.63
N GLY A 129 -3.21 8.16 -22.91
CA GLY A 129 -2.44 7.05 -23.45
C GLY A 129 -1.91 7.29 -24.88
N ASN A 130 -2.45 8.28 -25.60
CA ASN A 130 -1.98 8.62 -26.95
C ASN A 130 -0.81 9.63 -26.97
N CYS A 131 -0.87 10.69 -26.15
CA CYS A 131 0.13 11.77 -26.19
C CYS A 131 0.93 11.93 -24.89
N GLY A 132 0.64 11.13 -23.86
CA GLY A 132 1.35 11.15 -22.58
C GLY A 132 1.06 12.35 -21.69
N LEU A 133 0.11 13.22 -22.04
CA LEU A 133 -0.30 14.33 -21.18
C LEU A 133 -0.72 13.79 -19.81
N LYS A 134 -0.19 14.39 -18.73
CA LYS A 134 -0.57 14.12 -17.35
C LYS A 134 -1.20 15.38 -16.79
N ASP A 135 -2.51 15.37 -16.62
CA ASP A 135 -3.26 16.55 -16.19
C ASP A 135 -4.51 16.10 -15.44
N GLU A 136 -4.77 16.68 -14.27
CA GLU A 136 -5.92 16.33 -13.42
C GLU A 136 -7.27 16.49 -14.13
N LYS A 137 -7.34 17.39 -15.13
CA LYS A 137 -8.52 17.65 -15.97
C LYS A 137 -8.73 16.62 -17.06
N LEU A 138 -7.83 15.66 -17.23
CA LEU A 138 -8.08 14.52 -18.09
C LEU A 138 -9.25 13.71 -17.53
N ALA A 139 -10.33 13.71 -18.30
CA ALA A 139 -11.56 12.97 -18.06
C ALA A 139 -11.91 12.19 -19.34
N ASP A 140 -12.86 12.66 -20.16
CA ASP A 140 -13.37 11.88 -21.30
C ASP A 140 -12.51 11.99 -22.56
N LYS A 141 -11.84 13.13 -22.77
CA LYS A 141 -10.98 13.37 -23.94
C LYS A 141 -9.76 14.20 -23.58
N CYS A 142 -8.65 13.91 -24.23
CA CYS A 142 -7.43 14.69 -24.09
C CYS A 142 -7.64 16.11 -24.65
N PRO A 143 -7.36 17.18 -23.89
CA PRO A 143 -7.50 18.55 -24.39
C PRO A 143 -6.53 18.86 -25.53
N VAL A 144 -5.38 18.17 -25.57
CA VAL A 144 -4.30 18.36 -26.57
C VAL A 144 -4.57 17.55 -27.83
N CYS A 145 -4.64 16.21 -27.75
CA CYS A 145 -4.74 15.36 -28.94
C CYS A 145 -6.17 14.86 -29.26
N LYS A 146 -7.17 15.26 -28.46
CA LYS A 146 -8.59 14.85 -28.57
C LYS A 146 -8.88 13.36 -28.44
N SER A 147 -7.85 12.54 -28.19
CA SER A 147 -7.99 11.10 -27.97
C SER A 147 -8.89 10.84 -26.75
N PRO A 148 -9.84 9.89 -26.85
CA PRO A 148 -10.63 9.42 -25.71
C PRO A 148 -9.88 8.40 -24.85
N PHE A 149 -8.66 8.00 -25.25
CA PHE A 149 -7.88 6.99 -24.52
C PHE A 149 -7.18 7.61 -23.31
N ILE A 150 -7.87 7.62 -22.17
CA ILE A 150 -7.39 8.09 -20.87
C ILE A 150 -7.19 6.89 -19.94
N ILE A 151 -6.01 6.82 -19.32
CA ILE A 151 -5.56 5.79 -18.38
C ILE A 151 -5.47 6.40 -16.98
#